data_AF-A0A9D7DI56-F1
#
_entry.id   AF-A0A9D7DI56-F1
#
_cell.length_a   1.000
_cell.length_b   1.000
_cell.length_c   1.000
_cell.angle_alpha   90.00
_cell.angle_beta   90.00
_cell.angle_gamma   90.00
#
_symmetry.space_group_name_H-M   'P 1'
#
loop_
_entity.id
_entity.type
_entity.pdbx_description
1 polymer ?
#
loop_
_entity_poly.entity_id
_entity_poly.type
_entity_poly.pdbx_seq_one_letter_code
_entity_poly.pdbx_strand_id
1 'polypeptide(L)'
;MHLHDHGYSSTNAGTIAGTPQGICIGGTTTYTISGNSATGTWGTQNASVATVVGGVVTGVGAGTTNITYTVAGTGGCANATATVR
;
A
#
# COMPACT_ATOMS: atom_id res chain seq x y z
N MET A 1 -7.89 32.69 -20.12
CA MET A 1 -8.68 31.85 -19.20
C MET A 1 -7.82 30.66 -18.79
N HIS A 2 -7.15 30.76 -17.64
CA HIS A 2 -6.44 29.63 -17.04
C HIS A 2 -7.51 28.62 -16.61
N LEU A 3 -7.58 27.48 -17.30
CA LEU A 3 -8.39 26.34 -16.87
C LEU A 3 -7.81 25.87 -15.53
N HIS A 4 -8.45 26.25 -14.43
CA HIS A 4 -8.22 25.56 -13.17
C HIS A 4 -8.90 24.20 -13.30
N ASP A 5 -8.07 23.17 -13.31
CA ASP A 5 -8.41 21.77 -13.07
C ASP A 5 -9.46 21.68 -11.93
N HIS A 6 -10.71 21.42 -12.30
CA HIS A 6 -11.75 21.13 -11.34
C HIS A 6 -11.51 19.73 -10.76
N GLY A 7 -10.70 19.65 -9.71
CA GLY A 7 -10.94 18.82 -8.51
C GLY A 7 -11.13 17.32 -8.66
N TYR A 8 -10.85 16.71 -9.82
CA TYR A 8 -10.84 15.26 -10.00
C TYR A 8 -9.41 14.79 -10.20
N SER A 9 -8.60 14.91 -9.15
CA SER A 9 -7.32 14.21 -9.10
C SER A 9 -7.61 12.71 -9.12
N SER A 10 -7.34 12.05 -10.24
CA SER A 10 -7.45 10.61 -10.36
C SER A 10 -6.67 9.97 -9.21
N THR A 11 -7.39 9.27 -8.32
CA THR A 11 -6.77 8.65 -7.15
C THR A 11 -5.68 7.71 -7.62
N ASN A 12 -4.47 7.85 -7.09
CA ASN A 12 -3.35 6.98 -7.40
C ASN A 12 -2.76 6.41 -6.12
N ALA A 13 -2.73 5.08 -6.02
CA ALA A 13 -2.13 4.39 -4.88
C ALA A 13 -0.60 4.43 -4.90
N GLY A 14 -0.02 4.83 -6.04
CA GLY A 14 1.42 4.79 -6.25
C GLY A 14 1.93 3.37 -6.44
N THR A 15 3.25 3.24 -6.36
CA THR A 15 3.95 1.97 -6.45
C THR A 15 4.49 1.62 -5.07
N ILE A 16 4.26 0.38 -4.65
CA ILE A 16 4.90 -0.17 -3.46
C ILE A 16 6.36 -0.47 -3.81
N ALA A 17 7.28 0.31 -3.27
CA ALA A 17 8.71 0.13 -3.40
C ALA A 17 9.25 -0.61 -2.16
N GLY A 18 10.05 -1.63 -2.40
CA GLY A 18 10.63 -2.48 -1.38
C GLY A 18 11.05 -3.80 -2.01
N THR A 19 11.99 -4.49 -1.39
CA THR A 19 12.40 -5.82 -1.87
C THR A 19 11.45 -6.85 -1.26
N PRO A 20 10.69 -7.62 -2.06
CA PRO A 20 9.99 -8.80 -1.57
C PRO A 20 11.03 -9.87 -1.28
N GLN A 21 11.71 -9.73 -0.15
CA GLN A 21 12.59 -10.76 0.38
C GLN A 21 11.72 -11.65 1.23
N GLY A 22 11.91 -12.98 1.12
CA GLY A 22 11.23 -13.93 1.99
C GLY A 22 11.49 -13.54 3.43
N ILE A 23 10.50 -12.88 4.05
CA ILE A 23 10.64 -12.34 5.40
C ILE A 23 10.68 -13.55 6.32
N CYS A 24 11.78 -13.72 7.05
CA CYS A 24 11.87 -14.74 8.07
C CYS A 24 10.86 -14.46 9.18
N ILE A 25 10.43 -15.50 9.89
CA ILE A 25 9.53 -15.35 11.03
C ILE A 25 10.23 -14.49 12.09
N GLY A 26 9.58 -13.40 12.52
CA GLY A 26 10.14 -12.37 13.40
C GLY A 26 11.00 -11.32 12.68
N GLY A 27 11.26 -11.48 11.39
CA GLY A 27 11.93 -10.49 10.55
C GLY A 27 10.99 -9.35 10.17
N THR A 28 11.57 -8.18 9.90
CA THR A 28 10.83 -7.00 9.45
C THR A 28 11.41 -6.48 8.14
N THR A 29 10.54 -6.11 7.21
CA THR A 29 10.90 -5.41 5.97
C THR A 29 10.10 -4.13 5.87
N THR A 30 10.69 -3.06 5.35
CA THR A 30 9.99 -1.79 5.17
C THR A 30 9.64 -1.61 3.70
N TYR A 31 8.35 -1.43 3.44
CA TYR A 31 7.83 -0.99 2.16
C TYR A 31 7.52 0.51 2.22
N THR A 32 7.90 1.21 1.15
CA THR A 32 7.59 2.61 0.95
C THR A 32 6.65 2.76 -0.23
N ILE A 33 5.86 3.83 -0.25
CA ILE A 33 5.01 4.17 -1.39
C ILE A 33 5.63 5.36 -2.09
N SER A 34 5.68 5.29 -3.42
CA SER A 34 6.09 6.42 -4.25
C SER A 34 5.02 6.73 -5.31
N GLY A 35 4.84 8.02 -5.60
CA GLY A 35 3.88 8.49 -6.60
C GLY A 35 2.42 8.41 -6.19
N ASN A 36 2.10 8.14 -4.92
CA ASN A 36 0.73 8.20 -4.42
C ASN A 36 0.19 9.63 -4.43
N SER A 37 -1.07 9.78 -4.84
CA SER A 37 -1.74 11.08 -4.87
C SER A 37 -2.14 11.56 -3.47
N ALA A 38 -2.30 10.64 -2.52
CA ALA A 38 -2.66 10.94 -1.14
C ALA A 38 -2.20 9.82 -0.19
N THR A 39 -2.28 10.07 1.11
CA THR A 39 -2.04 9.04 2.12
C THR A 39 -3.13 7.97 2.06
N GLY A 40 -2.68 6.72 2.09
CA GLY A 40 -3.50 5.53 2.11
C GLY A 40 -3.23 4.68 3.35
N THR A 41 -3.99 3.60 3.45
CA THR A 41 -3.91 2.63 4.52
C THR A 41 -3.29 1.33 4.04
N TRP A 42 -2.46 0.74 4.89
CA TRP A 42 -1.87 -0.56 4.66
C TRP A 42 -2.76 -1.66 5.23
N GLY A 43 -2.84 -2.78 4.52
CA GLY A 43 -3.55 -3.98 4.93
C GLY A 43 -2.79 -5.23 4.51
N THR A 44 -3.01 -6.32 5.23
CA THR A 44 -2.50 -7.66 4.90
C THR A 44 -3.68 -8.58 4.66
N GLN A 45 -3.59 -9.49 3.69
CA GLN A 45 -4.61 -10.52 3.50
C GLN A 45 -4.59 -11.58 4.61
N ASN A 46 -3.43 -11.81 5.22
CA ASN A 46 -3.27 -12.82 6.26
C ASN A 46 -2.29 -12.36 7.35
N ALA A 47 -2.84 -11.87 8.46
CA ALA A 47 -2.08 -11.44 9.63
C ALA A 47 -1.35 -12.58 10.36
N SER A 48 -1.76 -13.85 10.17
CA SER A 48 -1.04 -15.00 10.72
C SER A 48 0.26 -15.31 9.96
N VAL A 49 0.41 -14.79 8.73
CA VAL A 49 1.62 -14.94 7.92
C VAL A 49 2.49 -13.69 8.02
N ALA A 50 1.93 -12.50 7.81
CA ALA A 50 2.64 -11.24 8.02
C ALA A 50 1.67 -10.10 8.36
N THR A 51 2.11 -9.20 9.25
CA THR A 51 1.40 -7.98 9.62
C THR A 51 2.06 -6.77 8.98
N VAL A 52 1.28 -5.72 8.71
CA VAL A 52 1.80 -4.45 8.17
C VAL A 52 1.33 -3.28 9.02
N VAL A 53 2.26 -2.42 9.45
CA VAL A 53 1.97 -1.22 10.23
C VAL A 53 2.82 -0.08 9.68
N GLY A 54 2.17 0.94 9.10
CA GLY A 54 2.86 2.11 8.57
C GLY A 54 3.88 1.80 7.45
N GLY A 55 3.69 0.72 6.70
CA GLY A 55 4.61 0.25 5.67
C GLY A 55 5.68 -0.72 6.17
N VAL A 56 5.79 -0.95 7.49
CA VAL A 56 6.66 -1.98 8.05
C VAL A 56 5.91 -3.30 8.08
N VAL A 57 6.40 -4.28 7.33
CA VAL A 57 5.86 -5.64 7.27
C VAL A 57 6.68 -6.55 8.17
N THR A 58 6.01 -7.24 9.09
CA THR A 58 6.62 -8.19 10.03
C THR A 58 6.16 -9.60 9.69
N GLY A 59 7.11 -10.52 9.49
CA GLY A 59 6.83 -11.94 9.28
C GLY A 59 6.37 -12.59 10.59
N VAL A 60 5.20 -13.20 10.59
CA VAL A 60 4.60 -13.87 11.76
C VAL A 60 4.65 -15.39 11.62
N GLY A 61 4.47 -15.91 10.41
CA GLY A 61 4.41 -17.34 10.15
C GLY A 61 4.95 -17.71 8.77
N ALA A 62 5.19 -19.00 8.57
CA ALA A 62 5.58 -19.52 7.27
C ALA A 62 4.40 -19.44 6.29
N GLY A 63 4.64 -18.83 5.13
CA GLY A 63 3.64 -18.69 4.08
C GLY A 63 3.88 -17.43 3.25
N THR A 64 3.00 -17.20 2.28
CA THR A 64 2.96 -15.97 1.49
C THR A 64 1.64 -15.25 1.77
N THR A 65 1.70 -13.93 1.87
CA THR A 65 0.51 -13.08 2.04
C THR A 65 0.66 -11.85 1.17
N ASN A 66 -0.46 -11.32 0.69
CA ASN A 66 -0.45 -10.09 -0.06
C ASN A 66 -0.58 -8.90 0.89
N ILE A 67 0.25 -7.88 0.66
CA ILE A 67 0.16 -6.59 1.33
C ILE A 67 -0.47 -5.60 0.35
N THR A 68 -1.52 -4.93 0.80
CA THR A 68 -2.31 -4.00 -0.01
C THR A 68 -2.22 -2.61 0.59
N TYR A 69 -1.98 -1.60 -0.25
CA TYR A 69 -2.07 -0.20 0.10
C TYR A 69 -3.26 0.43 -0.61
N THR A 70 -4.17 1.05 0.15
CA THR A 70 -5.41 1.63 -0.38
C THR A 70 -5.43 3.12 -0.15
N VAL A 71 -5.52 3.89 -1.23
CA VAL A 71 -5.76 5.34 -1.19
C VAL A 71 -7.23 5.58 -1.48
N ALA A 72 -7.92 6.20 -0.53
CA ALA A 72 -9.33 6.54 -0.67
C ALA A 72 -9.50 7.63 -1.73
N GLY A 73 -10.40 7.40 -2.68
CA GLY A 73 -10.79 8.44 -3.63
C GLY A 73 -11.57 9.55 -2.92
N THR A 74 -11.33 10.79 -3.31
CA THR A 74 -12.10 11.94 -2.83
C THR A 74 -12.94 12.51 -3.96
N GLY A 75 -14.02 13.24 -3.64
CA GLY A 75 -14.83 13.92 -4.66
C GLY A 75 -15.60 12.99 -5.62
N GLY A 76 -15.83 11.73 -5.27
CA GLY A 76 -16.54 10.76 -6.12
C GLY A 76 -15.62 9.90 -7.01
N CYS A 77 -14.30 10.08 -6.93
CA CYS A 77 -13.34 9.17 -7.55
C CYS A 77 -13.31 7.80 -6.85
N ALA A 78 -13.00 6.75 -7.61
CA ALA A 78 -12.81 5.42 -7.04
C ALA A 78 -11.53 5.34 -6.19
N ASN A 79 -11.49 4.36 -5.29
CA ASN A 79 -10.30 4.06 -4.51
C ASN A 79 -9.22 3.48 -5.41
N ALA A 80 -7.97 3.87 -5.17
CA ALA A 80 -6.82 3.26 -5.81
C ALA A 80 -6.18 2.26 -4.85
N THR A 81 -5.72 1.13 -5.38
CA THR A 81 -5.06 0.09 -4.59
C THR A 81 -3.77 -0.37 -5.25
N ALA A 82 -2.70 -0.45 -4.49
CA ALA A 82 -1.47 -1.12 -4.88
C ALA A 82 -1.34 -2.42 -4.07
N THR A 83 -0.88 -3.51 -4.69
CA THR A 83 -0.70 -4.79 -4.00
C THR A 83 0.68 -5.37 -4.31
N VAL A 84 1.36 -5.86 -3.28
CA VAL A 84 2.63 -6.58 -3.36
C VAL A 84 2.49 -7.95 -2.68
N ARG A 85 3.34 -8.90 -3.05
CA ARG A 85 3.38 -10.28 -2.52
C ARG A 85 4.73 -10.58 -1.91
#